data_AF-A0A399R0N7-F1
#
_entry.id   AF-A0A399R0N7-F1
#
_cell.length_a   1.000
_cell.length_b   1.000
_cell.length_c   1.000
_cell.angle_alpha   90.00
_cell.angle_beta   90.00
_cell.angle_gamma   90.00
#
_symmetry.space_group_name_H-M   'P 1'
#
loop_
_entity.id
_entity.type
_entity.pdbx_description
1 polymer ?
#
loop_
_entity_poly.entity_id
_entity_poly.type
_entity_poly.pdbx_seq_one_letter_code
_entity_poly.pdbx_strand_id
1 'polypeptide(L)'
;MSLNRFRFGAGAALAAAMTLAGGTAVAQQSAPQQAQPQMQQPQIDPVSDAEIEQFVAANGALTEIAEQATPKLQAAEDQEAAQAIEAEAQAEMIAAIKAEGLTAQRFTQIVQLAQVNADLATKIRAAMNS
;
A
#
# COMPACT_ATOMS: atom_id res chain seq x y z
N MET A 1 -9.58 4.62 49.43
CA MET A 1 -10.02 5.78 48.63
C MET A 1 -11.20 5.36 47.78
N SER A 2 -12.38 5.82 48.15
CA SER A 2 -13.59 5.73 47.32
C SER A 2 -13.63 6.90 46.33
N LEU A 3 -14.55 6.75 45.36
CA LEU A 3 -15.06 7.73 44.38
C LEU A 3 -14.17 7.87 43.13
N ASN A 4 -14.67 7.77 41.89
CA ASN A 4 -15.98 8.25 41.46
C ASN A 4 -16.62 7.40 40.35
N ARG A 5 -17.95 7.37 40.39
CA ARG A 5 -18.85 6.56 39.59
C ARG A 5 -19.38 7.40 38.41
N PHE A 6 -19.82 6.68 37.38
CA PHE A 6 -21.10 6.91 36.67
C PHE A 6 -21.21 8.01 35.58
N ARG A 7 -21.41 7.48 34.36
CA ARG A 7 -22.58 7.60 33.47
C ARG A 7 -22.71 8.78 32.49
N PHE A 8 -23.42 8.39 31.42
CA PHE A 8 -24.29 9.16 30.51
C PHE A 8 -23.62 9.68 29.22
N GLY A 9 -24.22 9.48 28.03
CA GLY A 9 -25.56 8.98 27.77
C GLY A 9 -25.82 8.64 26.31
N ALA A 10 -26.83 7.79 26.14
CA ALA A 10 -27.64 7.73 24.95
C ALA A 10 -28.50 9.01 24.87
N GLY A 11 -28.65 9.52 23.66
CA GLY A 11 -29.57 10.61 23.31
C GLY A 11 -29.06 11.24 22.01
N ALA A 12 -29.87 11.60 21.04
CA ALA A 12 -31.29 11.40 20.81
C ALA A 12 -31.48 11.57 19.30
N ALA A 13 -32.53 10.97 18.76
CA ALA A 13 -33.01 11.20 17.41
C ALA A 13 -33.17 12.69 17.11
N LEU A 14 -32.79 13.13 15.91
CA LEU A 14 -33.52 14.18 15.21
C LEU A 14 -33.77 13.72 13.77
N ALA A 15 -34.99 13.26 13.57
CA ALA A 15 -35.60 13.17 12.25
C ALA A 15 -35.72 14.59 11.66
N ALA A 16 -35.21 14.77 10.46
CA ALA A 16 -35.61 15.87 9.60
C ALA A 16 -35.94 15.29 8.22
N ALA A 17 -37.14 14.72 8.14
CA ALA A 17 -37.84 14.55 6.89
C ALA A 17 -38.29 15.93 6.41
N MET A 18 -37.73 16.43 5.32
CA MET A 18 -38.32 17.52 4.52
C MET A 18 -38.36 17.10 3.05
N THR A 19 -39.49 16.47 2.73
CA THR A 19 -40.38 16.69 1.58
C THR A 19 -39.81 17.04 0.20
N LEU A 20 -40.39 16.32 -0.76
CA LEU A 20 -40.19 16.31 -2.20
C LEU A 20 -40.48 17.64 -2.92
N ALA A 21 -39.82 17.76 -4.08
CA ALA A 21 -40.33 18.26 -5.37
C ALA A 21 -40.63 19.75 -5.56
N GLY A 22 -39.86 20.36 -6.48
CA GLY A 22 -40.43 21.21 -7.53
C GLY A 22 -40.16 22.71 -7.44
N GLY A 23 -39.28 23.21 -8.31
CA GLY A 23 -39.54 24.46 -9.03
C GLY A 23 -38.98 25.78 -8.46
N THR A 24 -37.99 26.29 -9.20
CA THR A 24 -37.67 27.70 -9.47
C THR A 24 -36.92 28.57 -8.43
N ALA A 25 -35.75 29.02 -8.91
CA ALA A 25 -35.13 30.33 -8.71
C ALA A 25 -34.55 30.68 -7.33
N VAL A 26 -33.24 30.44 -7.19
CA VAL A 26 -32.36 31.35 -6.45
C VAL A 26 -31.18 31.72 -7.34
N ALA A 27 -30.97 33.03 -7.51
CA ALA A 27 -29.87 33.61 -8.27
C ALA A 27 -28.54 33.20 -7.61
N GLN A 28 -27.81 32.28 -8.24
CA GLN A 28 -26.46 31.92 -7.83
C GLN A 28 -25.50 33.00 -8.30
N GLN A 29 -25.22 33.90 -7.37
CA GLN A 29 -24.09 34.81 -7.39
C GLN A 29 -22.82 34.00 -7.67
N SER A 30 -22.22 34.28 -8.83
CA SER A 30 -21.01 33.65 -9.33
C SER A 30 -19.84 33.87 -8.35
N ALA A 31 -19.52 32.85 -7.55
CA ALA A 31 -18.21 32.73 -6.94
C ALA A 31 -17.31 31.99 -7.96
N PRO A 32 -16.09 32.49 -8.27
CA PRO A 32 -15.17 31.76 -9.12
C PRO A 32 -14.81 30.46 -8.42
N GLN A 33 -15.29 29.35 -8.97
CA GLN A 33 -14.87 28.01 -8.59
C GLN A 33 -13.38 27.91 -8.88
N GLN A 34 -12.56 28.05 -7.84
CA GLN A 34 -11.13 27.83 -7.92
C GLN A 34 -10.93 26.40 -8.39
N ALA A 35 -10.45 26.24 -9.62
CA ALA A 35 -10.05 24.96 -10.17
C ALA A 35 -8.98 24.37 -9.24
N GLN A 36 -9.35 23.36 -8.47
CA GLN A 36 -8.39 22.56 -7.74
C GLN A 36 -7.44 21.94 -8.79
N PRO A 37 -6.11 22.07 -8.64
CA PRO A 37 -5.19 21.39 -9.54
C PRO A 37 -5.46 19.89 -9.44
N GLN A 38 -5.94 19.30 -10.54
CA GLN A 38 -5.99 17.85 -10.69
C GLN A 38 -4.53 17.37 -10.60
N MET A 39 -4.14 16.88 -9.42
CA MET A 39 -2.86 16.21 -9.27
C MET A 39 -2.87 15.02 -10.22
N GLN A 40 -2.04 15.10 -11.25
CA GLN A 40 -1.84 14.04 -12.22
C GLN A 40 -1.24 12.87 -11.45
N GLN A 41 -2.06 11.86 -11.21
CA GLN A 41 -1.63 10.63 -10.57
C GLN A 41 -0.60 9.98 -11.51
N PRO A 42 0.59 9.60 -11.01
CA PRO A 42 1.60 8.99 -11.86
C PRO A 42 1.01 7.76 -12.54
N GLN A 43 0.98 7.79 -13.86
CA GLN A 43 0.44 6.71 -14.66
C GLN A 43 1.49 5.62 -14.73
N ILE A 44 1.30 4.56 -13.94
CA ILE A 44 2.20 3.41 -13.92
C ILE A 44 1.88 2.53 -15.13
N ASP A 45 2.92 2.16 -15.88
CA ASP A 45 2.77 1.27 -17.04
C ASP A 45 2.18 -0.09 -16.63
N PRO A 46 1.32 -0.70 -17.47
CA PRO A 46 0.77 -2.02 -17.22
C PRO A 46 1.89 -3.06 -17.04
N VAL A 47 1.61 -4.11 -16.27
CA VAL A 47 2.55 -5.20 -15.99
C VAL A 47 2.37 -6.30 -17.03
N SER A 48 3.47 -6.70 -17.65
CA SER A 48 3.52 -7.81 -18.62
C SER A 48 3.61 -9.18 -17.93
N ASP A 49 3.27 -10.26 -18.64
CA ASP A 49 3.36 -11.62 -18.10
C ASP A 49 4.80 -12.00 -17.72
N ALA A 50 5.80 -11.58 -18.50
CA ALA A 50 7.21 -11.77 -18.16
C ALA A 50 7.59 -11.06 -16.85
N GLU A 51 7.12 -9.83 -16.64
CA GLU A 51 7.37 -9.12 -15.38
C GLU A 51 6.67 -9.79 -14.19
N ILE A 52 5.54 -10.48 -14.41
CA ILE A 52 4.88 -11.27 -13.37
C ILE A 52 5.74 -12.47 -12.97
N GLU A 53 6.29 -13.20 -13.94
CA GLU A 53 7.20 -14.33 -13.67
C GLU A 53 8.46 -13.87 -12.93
N GLN A 54 9.11 -12.80 -13.42
CA GLN A 54 10.28 -12.21 -12.77
C GLN A 54 9.96 -11.71 -11.36
N PHE A 55 8.78 -11.12 -11.16
CA PHE A 55 8.33 -10.66 -9.85
C PHE A 55 8.15 -11.83 -8.88
N VAL A 56 7.56 -12.93 -9.33
CA VAL A 56 7.38 -14.15 -8.51
C VAL A 56 8.73 -14.75 -8.14
N ALA A 57 9.64 -14.90 -9.10
CA ALA A 57 11.00 -15.39 -8.84
C ALA A 57 11.76 -14.50 -7.83
N ALA A 58 11.67 -13.18 -8.01
CA ALA A 58 12.29 -12.21 -7.10
C ALA A 58 11.70 -12.28 -5.69
N ASN A 59 10.38 -12.51 -5.54
CA ASN A 59 9.76 -12.71 -4.21
C ASN A 59 10.27 -13.98 -3.53
N GLY A 60 10.52 -15.05 -4.28
CA GLY A 60 11.17 -16.26 -3.77
C GLY A 60 12.55 -15.94 -3.18
N ALA A 61 13.42 -15.30 -3.97
CA ALA A 61 14.75 -14.91 -3.53
C ALA A 61 14.73 -13.93 -2.33
N LEU A 62 13.82 -12.96 -2.33
CA LEU A 62 13.63 -12.04 -1.19
C LEU A 62 13.23 -12.77 0.09
N THR A 63 12.39 -13.80 -0.04
CA THR A 63 11.98 -14.64 1.10
C THR A 63 13.18 -15.39 1.66
N GLU A 64 13.99 -16.01 0.80
CA GLU A 64 15.22 -16.69 1.24
C GLU A 64 16.20 -15.75 1.95
N ILE A 65 16.40 -14.54 1.43
CA ILE A 65 17.26 -13.52 2.06
C ILE A 65 16.70 -13.14 3.44
N ALA A 66 15.39 -12.93 3.54
CA ALA A 66 14.75 -12.60 4.82
C ALA A 66 14.86 -13.75 5.84
N GLU A 67 14.71 -14.99 5.40
CA GLU A 67 14.90 -16.19 6.23
C GLU A 67 16.34 -16.33 6.73
N GLN A 68 17.33 -15.92 5.94
CA GLN A 68 18.74 -15.91 6.33
C GLN A 68 19.09 -14.74 7.25
N ALA A 69 18.50 -13.57 7.03
CA ALA A 69 18.77 -12.35 7.82
C ALA A 69 18.13 -12.41 9.21
N THR A 70 16.94 -13.02 9.33
CA THR A 70 16.19 -13.11 10.59
C THR A 70 17.00 -13.68 11.76
N PRO A 71 17.63 -14.87 11.66
CA PRO A 71 18.43 -15.41 12.76
C PRO A 71 19.69 -14.57 13.04
N LYS A 72 20.30 -13.95 12.01
CA LYS A 72 21.43 -13.04 12.19
C LYS A 72 21.03 -11.82 13.04
N LEU A 73 19.88 -11.21 12.73
CA LEU A 73 19.35 -10.07 13.49
C LEU A 73 19.01 -10.44 14.93
N GLN A 74 18.45 -11.64 15.16
CA GLN A 74 18.16 -12.13 16.50
C GLN A 74 19.43 -12.38 17.33
N ALA A 75 20.54 -12.70 16.66
CA ALA A 75 21.84 -12.92 17.28
C ALA A 75 22.70 -11.65 17.39
N ALA A 76 22.24 -10.51 16.87
CA ALA A 76 23.00 -9.27 16.90
C ALA A 76 23.24 -8.77 18.33
N GLU A 77 24.49 -8.45 18.66
CA GLU A 77 24.90 -8.07 20.02
C GLU A 77 24.48 -6.64 20.39
N ASP A 78 24.43 -5.77 19.38
CA ASP A 78 24.08 -4.36 19.53
C ASP A 78 23.38 -3.80 18.28
N GLN A 79 23.01 -2.52 18.38
CA GLN A 79 22.34 -1.81 17.31
C GLN A 79 23.22 -1.64 16.05
N GLU A 80 24.54 -1.51 16.20
CA GLU A 80 25.44 -1.32 15.07
C GLU A 80 25.54 -2.62 14.25
N ALA A 81 25.69 -3.76 14.93
CA ALA A 81 25.64 -5.08 14.32
C ALA A 81 24.30 -5.33 13.60
N ALA A 82 23.18 -4.98 14.23
CA ALA A 82 21.86 -5.10 13.61
C ALA A 82 21.74 -4.25 12.33
N GLN A 83 22.20 -2.99 12.37
CA GLN A 83 22.20 -2.11 11.20
C GLN A 83 23.05 -2.64 10.04
N ALA A 84 24.22 -3.24 10.35
CA ALA A 84 25.07 -3.85 9.34
C ALA A 84 24.36 -5.03 8.64
N ILE A 85 23.70 -5.89 9.42
CA ILE A 85 22.92 -7.03 8.89
C ILE A 85 21.74 -6.55 8.04
N GLU A 86 21.01 -5.53 8.49
CA GLU A 86 19.92 -4.92 7.72
C GLU A 86 20.42 -4.31 6.39
N ALA A 87 21.57 -3.63 6.40
CA ALA A 87 22.16 -3.04 5.21
C ALA A 87 22.61 -4.10 4.21
N GLU A 88 23.25 -5.17 4.68
CA GLU A 88 23.64 -6.33 3.86
C GLU A 88 22.41 -6.98 3.21
N ALA A 89 21.40 -7.31 4.01
CA ALA A 89 20.17 -7.91 3.51
C ALA A 89 19.45 -7.02 2.47
N GLN A 90 19.39 -5.71 2.70
CA GLN A 90 18.81 -4.78 1.72
C GLN A 90 19.60 -4.77 0.39
N ALA A 91 20.93 -4.79 0.47
CA ALA A 91 21.77 -4.85 -0.73
C ALA A 91 21.55 -6.16 -1.50
N GLU A 92 21.47 -7.28 -0.79
CA GLU A 92 21.17 -8.59 -1.38
C GLU A 92 19.79 -8.63 -2.03
N MET A 93 18.75 -8.08 -1.38
CA MET A 93 17.40 -8.01 -1.96
C MET A 93 17.39 -7.21 -3.27
N ILE A 94 18.08 -6.07 -3.32
CA ILE A 94 18.19 -5.26 -4.55
C ILE A 94 18.94 -6.03 -5.63
N ALA A 95 20.00 -6.76 -5.27
CA ALA A 95 20.76 -7.58 -6.20
C ALA A 95 19.93 -8.74 -6.76
N ALA A 96 19.15 -9.41 -5.92
CA ALA A 96 18.24 -10.49 -6.32
C ALA A 96 17.17 -9.99 -7.30
N ILE A 97 16.52 -8.86 -7.00
CA ILE A 97 15.54 -8.24 -7.92
C ILE A 97 16.17 -7.96 -9.29
N LYS A 98 17.40 -7.44 -9.31
CA LYS A 98 18.15 -7.17 -10.54
C LYS A 98 18.54 -8.43 -11.30
N ALA A 99 18.88 -9.51 -10.58
CA ALA A 99 19.22 -10.79 -11.19
C ALA A 99 18.04 -11.38 -11.97
N GLU A 100 16.82 -11.17 -11.49
CA GLU A 100 15.58 -11.56 -12.18
C GLU A 100 15.19 -10.62 -13.33
N GLY A 101 16.01 -9.60 -13.64
CA GLY A 101 15.75 -8.66 -14.74
C GLY A 101 14.80 -7.52 -14.39
N LEU A 102 14.45 -7.35 -13.11
CA LEU A 102 13.65 -6.23 -12.62
C LEU A 102 14.53 -5.13 -12.01
N THR A 103 14.03 -3.90 -11.99
CA THR A 103 14.60 -2.86 -11.13
C THR A 103 13.86 -2.85 -9.79
N ALA A 104 14.53 -2.41 -8.72
CA ALA A 104 13.88 -2.23 -7.41
C ALA A 104 12.64 -1.32 -7.52
N GLN A 105 12.73 -0.24 -8.32
CA GLN A 105 11.60 0.65 -8.57
C GLN A 105 10.44 -0.08 -9.26
N ARG A 106 10.70 -0.87 -10.31
CA ARG A 106 9.66 -1.59 -11.02
C ARG A 106 9.02 -2.67 -10.14
N PHE A 107 9.82 -3.38 -9.35
CA PHE A 107 9.30 -4.31 -8.34
C PHE A 107 8.32 -3.61 -7.38
N THR A 108 8.69 -2.46 -6.82
CA THR A 108 7.80 -1.67 -5.95
C THR A 108 6.54 -1.19 -6.68
N GLN A 109 6.65 -0.79 -7.95
CA GLN A 109 5.48 -0.41 -8.76
C GLN A 109 4.52 -1.59 -8.96
N ILE A 110 5.03 -2.80 -9.21
CA ILE A 110 4.21 -4.02 -9.33
C ILE A 110 3.50 -4.29 -8.00
N VAL A 111 4.18 -4.15 -6.86
CA VAL A 111 3.56 -4.26 -5.52
C VAL A 111 2.40 -3.26 -5.35
N GLN A 112 2.61 -2.00 -5.73
CA GLN A 112 1.57 -0.96 -5.61
C GLN A 112 0.39 -1.23 -6.55
N LEU A 113 0.66 -1.64 -7.79
CA LEU A 113 -0.37 -1.97 -8.77
C LEU A 113 -1.19 -3.18 -8.34
N ALA A 114 -0.56 -4.23 -7.81
CA ALA A 114 -1.24 -5.43 -7.34
C ALA A 114 -2.22 -5.14 -6.17
N GLN A 115 -1.99 -4.07 -5.39
CA GLN A 115 -2.91 -3.68 -4.31
C GLN A 115 -4.23 -3.08 -4.84
N VAL A 116 -4.20 -2.45 -6.01
CA VAL A 116 -5.37 -1.74 -6.59
C VAL A 116 -5.95 -2.44 -7.81
N ASN A 117 -5.22 -3.38 -8.42
CA ASN A 117 -5.64 -4.14 -9.59
C ASN A 117 -5.83 -5.62 -9.23
N ALA A 118 -7.09 -6.03 -9.06
CA ALA A 118 -7.46 -7.40 -8.68
C ALA A 118 -7.11 -8.44 -9.76
N ASP A 119 -7.12 -8.08 -11.05
CA ASP A 119 -6.72 -8.97 -12.14
C ASP A 119 -5.23 -9.28 -12.06
N LEU A 120 -4.41 -8.25 -11.88
CA LEU A 120 -2.97 -8.40 -11.69
C LEU A 120 -2.65 -9.25 -10.44
N ALA A 121 -3.30 -8.97 -9.31
CA ALA A 121 -3.12 -9.76 -8.09
C ALA A 121 -3.48 -11.24 -8.29
N THR A 122 -4.51 -11.51 -9.09
CA THR A 122 -4.92 -12.87 -9.43
C THR A 122 -3.87 -13.57 -10.29
N LYS A 123 -3.32 -12.89 -11.29
CA LYS A 123 -2.25 -13.43 -12.15
C LYS A 123 -0.98 -13.73 -11.36
N ILE A 124 -0.54 -12.81 -10.49
CA ILE A 124 0.61 -13.04 -9.61
C ILE A 124 0.37 -14.26 -8.72
N ARG A 125 -0.82 -14.40 -8.12
CA ARG A 125 -1.17 -15.57 -7.30
C ARG A 125 -1.18 -16.87 -8.12
N ALA A 126 -1.68 -16.85 -9.35
CA ALA A 126 -1.65 -18.01 -10.21
C ALA A 126 -0.21 -18.44 -10.50
N ALA A 127 0.65 -17.48 -10.87
CA ALA A 127 2.06 -17.73 -11.15
C ALA A 127 2.84 -18.29 -9.94
N MET A 128 2.52 -17.87 -8.70
CA MET A 128 3.13 -18.43 -7.49
C MET A 128 2.74 -19.89 -7.19
N ASN A 129 1.61 -20.38 -7.70
CA ASN A 129 1.12 -21.75 -7.46
C ASN A 129 1.32 -22.67 -8.68
N SER A 130 2.04 -22.19 -9.70
CA SER A 130 2.31 -22.91 -10.95
C SER A 130 3.58 -23.74 -10.81
#